data_AF-A0A2Z5YJF8-F1
#
_entry.id   AF-A0A2Z5YJF8-F1
#
_cell.length_a   1.000
_cell.length_b   1.000
_cell.length_c   1.000
_cell.angle_alpha   90.00
_cell.angle_beta   90.00
_cell.angle_gamma   90.00
#
_symmetry.space_group_name_H-M   'P 1'
#
loop_
_entity.id
_entity.type
_entity.pdbx_description
1 polymer ?
#
loop_
_entity_poly.entity_id
_entity_poly.type
_entity_poly.pdbx_seq_one_letter_code
_entity_poly.pdbx_strand_id
1 'polypeptide(L)'
;MGQGLQVVPAELAATAAQWSALSSQLVGTPPTSGQPFQATTAAVNAVNAAIDVAAAAFTARTQTTASGVTAASGGYTAQEAASAAEMGAITGVTVV
;
A
#
# COMPACT_ATOMS: atom_id res chain seq x y z
N MET A 1 15.90 -28.72 8.83
CA MET A 1 16.23 -27.35 8.42
C MET A 1 15.07 -26.84 7.60
N GLY A 2 14.02 -26.32 8.26
CA GLY A 2 12.88 -25.75 7.54
C GLY A 2 13.31 -24.45 6.88
N GLN A 3 12.97 -24.27 5.60
CA GLN A 3 13.03 -22.96 4.97
C GLN A 3 12.03 -22.07 5.73
N GLY A 4 12.49 -21.40 6.78
CA GLY A 4 11.64 -20.51 7.57
C GLY A 4 11.06 -19.45 6.65
N LEU A 5 9.79 -19.09 6.84
CA LEU A 5 9.21 -17.93 6.15
C LEU A 5 10.08 -16.71 6.46
N GLN A 6 10.92 -16.30 5.51
CA GLN A 6 11.72 -15.09 5.63
C GLN A 6 10.95 -13.93 5.02
N VAL A 7 10.72 -12.90 5.83
CA VAL A 7 10.18 -11.64 5.34
C VAL A 7 11.33 -10.85 4.72
N VAL A 8 11.16 -10.39 3.47
CA VAL A 8 12.17 -9.61 2.75
C VAL A 8 11.76 -8.13 2.74
N PRO A 9 12.28 -7.26 3.63
CA PRO A 9 11.76 -5.90 3.81
C PRO A 9 11.83 -5.04 2.54
N ALA A 10 12.84 -5.26 1.70
CA ALA A 10 13.00 -4.57 0.42
C ALA A 10 11.87 -4.89 -0.57
N GLU A 11 11.41 -6.14 -0.61
CA GLU A 11 10.29 -6.55 -1.45
C GLU A 11 8.98 -5.95 -0.94
N LEU A 12 8.76 -5.92 0.39
CA LEU A 12 7.58 -5.25 0.96
C LEU A 12 7.53 -3.78 0.59
N ALA A 13 8.66 -3.07 0.69
CA ALA A 13 8.73 -1.65 0.33
C ALA A 13 8.48 -1.43 -1.17
N ALA A 14 9.05 -2.27 -2.04
CA ALA A 14 8.85 -2.19 -3.48
C ALA A 14 7.38 -2.44 -3.87
N THR A 15 6.75 -3.47 -3.28
CA THR A 15 5.33 -3.77 -3.52
C THR A 15 4.42 -2.65 -3.02
N ALA A 16 4.69 -2.08 -1.84
CA ALA A 16 3.93 -0.94 -1.33
C ALA A 16 4.04 0.28 -2.27
N ALA A 17 5.24 0.59 -2.76
CA ALA A 17 5.45 1.66 -3.72
C ALA A 17 4.68 1.41 -5.04
N GLN A 18 4.67 0.17 -5.53
CA GLN A 18 3.93 -0.19 -6.73
C GLN A 18 2.42 -0.01 -6.56
N TRP A 19 1.85 -0.45 -5.43
CA TRP A 19 0.43 -0.24 -5.14
C TRP A 19 0.07 1.24 -5.07
N SER A 20 0.91 2.05 -4.41
CA SER A 20 0.72 3.50 -4.36
C SER A 20 0.72 4.09 -5.78
N ALA A 21 1.71 3.75 -6.60
CA ALA A 21 1.85 4.26 -7.97
C ALA A 21 0.68 3.84 -8.88
N LEU A 22 0.22 2.59 -8.79
CA LEU A 22 -0.95 2.11 -9.54
C LEU A 22 -2.23 2.82 -9.09
N SER A 23 -2.42 3.01 -7.78
CA SER A 23 -3.62 3.66 -7.24
C SER A 23 -3.76 5.12 -7.65
N SER A 24 -2.64 5.84 -7.82
CA SER A 24 -2.63 7.22 -8.28
C SER A 24 -3.03 7.37 -9.75
N GLN A 25 -3.01 6.29 -10.53
CA GLN A 25 -3.39 6.30 -11.95
C GLN A 25 -4.90 6.11 -12.17
N LEU A 26 -5.69 5.80 -11.12
CA LEU A 26 -7.14 5.60 -11.25
C LEU A 26 -7.95 6.91 -11.45
N VAL A 27 -7.29 8.05 -11.64
CA VAL A 27 -7.96 9.33 -11.87
C VAL A 27 -8.41 9.42 -13.33
N GLY A 28 -9.71 9.25 -13.57
CA GLY A 28 -10.33 9.44 -14.88
C GLY A 28 -11.02 10.81 -14.99
N THR A 29 -11.13 11.34 -16.20
CA THR A 29 -12.04 12.47 -16.48
C THR A 29 -13.32 11.93 -17.10
N PRO A 30 -14.51 12.28 -16.57
CA PRO A 30 -15.76 11.90 -17.21
C PRO A 30 -15.83 12.44 -18.66
N PRO A 31 -16.42 11.69 -19.60
CA PRO A 31 -16.66 12.20 -20.95
C PRO A 31 -17.62 13.39 -20.92
N THR A 32 -17.50 14.26 -21.93
CA THR A 32 -18.37 15.46 -22.05
C THR A 32 -19.84 15.07 -22.07
N SER A 33 -20.59 15.55 -21.09
CA SER A 33 -22.02 15.27 -20.96
C SER A 33 -22.87 16.11 -21.91
N GLY A 34 -24.00 15.55 -22.36
CA GLY A 34 -25.03 16.28 -23.11
C GLY A 34 -25.83 17.26 -22.23
N GLN A 35 -27.00 17.68 -22.71
CA GLN A 35 -27.86 18.59 -21.95
C GLN A 35 -28.39 17.94 -20.65
N PRO A 36 -28.26 18.59 -19.47
CA PRO A 36 -28.48 17.96 -18.16
C PRO A 36 -29.94 17.60 -17.87
N PHE A 37 -30.89 18.20 -18.60
CA PHE A 37 -32.33 17.96 -18.47
C PHE A 37 -32.81 16.72 -19.26
N GLN A 38 -31.94 16.11 -20.07
CA GLN A 38 -32.22 14.81 -20.67
C GLN A 38 -32.07 13.73 -19.57
N ALA A 39 -33.10 12.93 -19.33
CA ALA A 39 -33.09 11.90 -18.28
C ALA A 39 -31.90 10.93 -18.43
N THR A 40 -31.56 10.55 -19.66
CA THR A 40 -30.40 9.72 -19.96
C THR A 40 -29.07 10.40 -19.59
N THR A 41 -28.93 11.69 -19.83
CA THR A 41 -27.73 12.45 -19.45
C THR A 41 -27.59 12.56 -17.94
N ALA A 42 -28.69 12.85 -17.23
CA ALA A 42 -28.68 12.89 -15.77
C ALA A 42 -28.27 11.53 -15.17
N ALA A 43 -28.79 10.42 -15.72
CA ALA A 43 -28.42 9.07 -15.31
C ALA A 43 -26.93 8.76 -15.56
N VAL A 44 -26.39 9.10 -16.74
CA VAL A 44 -24.96 8.91 -17.05
C VAL A 44 -24.07 9.72 -16.12
N ASN A 45 -24.44 10.97 -15.80
CA ASN A 45 -23.69 11.79 -14.86
C ASN A 45 -23.69 11.20 -13.45
N ALA A 46 -24.83 10.68 -12.99
CA ALA A 46 -24.92 10.01 -11.69
C ALA A 46 -24.05 8.76 -11.62
N VAL A 47 -23.98 7.97 -12.69
CA VAL A 47 -23.10 6.79 -12.79
C VAL A 47 -21.63 7.21 -12.77
N ASN A 48 -21.24 8.23 -13.53
CA ASN A 48 -19.87 8.74 -13.52
C ASN A 48 -19.46 9.21 -12.12
N ALA A 49 -20.32 9.96 -11.43
CA ALA A 49 -20.06 10.39 -10.06
C ALA A 49 -19.90 9.21 -9.08
N ALA A 50 -20.71 8.14 -9.24
CA ALA A 50 -20.57 6.94 -8.43
C ALA A 50 -19.25 6.20 -8.70
N ILE A 51 -18.79 6.15 -9.95
CA ILE A 51 -17.49 5.59 -10.34
C ILE A 51 -16.35 6.41 -9.70
N ASP A 52 -16.42 7.74 -9.76
CA ASP A 52 -15.40 8.62 -9.17
C ASP A 52 -15.28 8.41 -7.65
N VAL A 53 -16.42 8.30 -6.95
CA VAL A 53 -16.45 7.99 -5.52
C VAL A 53 -15.84 6.62 -5.22
N ALA A 54 -16.17 5.60 -6.01
CA ALA A 54 -15.63 4.26 -5.84
C ALA A 54 -14.12 4.21 -6.09
N ALA A 55 -13.64 4.90 -7.12
CA ALA A 55 -12.22 5.05 -7.44
C ALA A 55 -11.47 5.74 -6.30
N ALA A 56 -11.99 6.87 -5.80
CA ALA A 56 -11.40 7.59 -4.68
C ALA A 56 -11.32 6.72 -3.41
N ALA A 57 -12.38 5.99 -3.08
CA ALA A 57 -12.41 5.07 -1.94
C ALA A 57 -11.44 3.89 -2.10
N PHE A 58 -11.25 3.39 -3.32
CA PHE A 58 -10.26 2.35 -3.60
C PHE A 58 -8.83 2.87 -3.48
N THR A 59 -8.54 4.06 -4.02
CA THR A 59 -7.23 4.71 -3.89
C THR A 59 -6.87 4.94 -2.42
N ALA A 60 -7.79 5.49 -1.61
CA ALA A 60 -7.56 5.72 -0.19
C ALA A 60 -7.24 4.43 0.59
N ARG A 61 -7.99 3.34 0.34
CA ARG A 61 -7.71 2.03 0.94
C ARG A 61 -6.36 1.48 0.52
N THR A 62 -6.02 1.59 -0.75
CA THR A 62 -4.75 1.10 -1.29
C THR A 62 -3.57 1.86 -0.70
N GLN A 63 -3.66 3.18 -0.58
CA GLN A 63 -2.65 4.02 0.07
C GLN A 63 -2.50 3.69 1.55
N THR A 64 -3.60 3.46 2.26
CA THR A 64 -3.58 3.01 3.67
C THR A 64 -2.83 1.69 3.81
N THR A 65 -3.15 0.69 2.98
CA THR A 65 -2.45 -0.60 2.97
C THR A 65 -0.96 -0.44 2.64
N ALA A 66 -0.63 0.34 1.61
CA ALA A 66 0.76 0.59 1.22
C ALA A 66 1.55 1.21 2.38
N SER A 67 0.98 2.21 3.07
CA SER A 67 1.62 2.83 4.24
C SER A 67 1.86 1.82 5.39
N GLY A 68 0.90 0.92 5.64
CA GLY A 68 1.03 -0.14 6.65
C GLY A 68 2.13 -1.14 6.30
N VAL A 69 2.24 -1.53 5.03
CA VAL A 69 3.31 -2.43 4.56
C VAL A 69 4.68 -1.76 4.62
N THR A 70 4.79 -0.48 4.29
CA THR A 70 6.02 0.29 4.48
C THR A 70 6.43 0.34 5.96
N ALA A 71 5.48 0.60 6.86
CA ALA A 71 5.75 0.60 8.30
C ALA A 71 6.20 -0.78 8.80
N ALA A 72 5.56 -1.86 8.32
CA ALA A 72 5.94 -3.23 8.65
C ALA A 72 7.37 -3.55 8.17
N SER A 73 7.75 -3.15 6.96
CA SER A 73 9.12 -3.28 6.45
C SER A 73 10.16 -2.61 7.36
N GLY A 74 9.87 -1.39 7.83
CA GLY A 74 10.69 -0.69 8.82
C GLY A 74 10.77 -1.45 10.15
N GLY A 75 9.64 -1.99 10.63
CA GLY A 75 9.57 -2.80 11.84
C GLY A 75 10.42 -4.06 11.78
N TYR A 76 10.34 -4.83 10.68
CA TYR A 76 11.18 -6.02 10.49
C TYR A 76 12.67 -5.67 10.45
N THR A 77 13.03 -4.59 9.75
CA THR A 77 14.44 -4.13 9.68
C THR A 77 14.97 -3.77 11.07
N ALA A 78 14.19 -3.06 11.89
CA ALA A 78 14.57 -2.72 13.25
C ALA A 78 14.69 -3.95 14.15
N GLN A 79 13.75 -4.90 14.03
CA GLN A 79 13.78 -6.15 14.80
C GLN A 79 15.04 -6.97 14.49
N GLU A 80 15.40 -7.14 13.23
CA GLU A 80 16.62 -7.87 12.85
C GLU A 80 17.87 -7.19 13.38
N ALA A 81 17.95 -5.86 13.33
CA ALA A 81 19.06 -5.10 13.89
C ALA A 81 19.17 -5.26 15.41
N ALA A 82 18.05 -5.21 16.14
CA ALA A 82 18.01 -5.44 17.59
C ALA A 82 18.44 -6.88 17.94
N SER A 83 17.87 -7.88 17.27
CA SER A 83 18.24 -9.29 17.45
C SER A 83 19.73 -9.52 17.19
N ALA A 84 20.30 -8.90 16.15
CA ALA A 84 21.72 -9.00 15.85
C ALA A 84 22.60 -8.40 16.96
N ALA A 85 22.20 -7.25 17.53
CA ALA A 85 22.89 -6.62 18.65
C ALA A 85 22.85 -7.48 19.92
N GLU A 86 21.68 -8.05 20.24
CA GLU A 86 21.51 -8.96 21.39
C GLU A 86 22.34 -10.24 21.25
N MET A 87 22.34 -10.87 20.08
CA MET A 87 23.19 -12.04 19.80
C MET A 87 24.68 -11.69 19.90
N GLY A 88 25.08 -10.53 19.38
CA GLY A 88 26.45 -10.03 19.49
C GLY A 88 26.88 -9.88 20.95
N ALA A 89 26.01 -9.34 21.81
CA ALA A 89 26.28 -9.18 23.23
C ALA A 89 26.49 -10.53 23.94
N ILE A 90 25.71 -11.56 23.59
CA ILE A 90 25.88 -12.93 24.15
C ILE A 90 27.24 -13.51 23.73
N THR A 91 27.63 -13.39 22.46
CA THR A 91 28.92 -13.91 21.97
C THR A 91 30.13 -13.17 22.56
N GLY A 92 29.95 -11.94 23.03
CA GLY A 92 30.98 -11.14 23.68
C GLY A 92 31.23 -11.50 25.15
N VAL A 93 30.33 -12.26 25.79
CA VAL A 93 30.54 -12.75 27.16
C VAL A 93 31.54 -13.89 27.14
N THR A 94 32.78 -13.61 27.53
CA THR A 94 33.78 -14.64 27.80
C THR A 94 33.50 -15.19 29.20
N VAL A 95 33.14 -16.47 29.30
CA VAL A 95 32.99 -17.15 30.59
C VAL A 95 34.36 -17.24 31.24
N VAL A 96 34.49 -16.68 32.44
CA VAL A 96 35.72 -16.65 33.25
C VAL A 96 35.80 -17.89 34.14
#